data_AF-T1IS52-F1
#
_entry.id   AF-T1IS52-F1
#
_cell.length_a   1.000
_cell.length_b   1.000
_cell.length_c   1.000
_cell.angle_alpha   90.00
_cell.angle_beta   90.00
_cell.angle_gamma   90.00
#
_symmetry.space_group_name_H-M   'P 1'
#
loop_
_entity.id
_entity.type
_entity.pdbx_description
1 polymer ?
#
loop_
_entity_poly.entity_id
_entity_poly.type
_entity_poly.pdbx_seq_one_letter_code
_entity_poly.pdbx_strand_id
1 'polypeptide(L)'
;MAIISILKNKMQRADENIYDTMPTPNVSLQLFPIPPYRKDEFILALQTWLPVIIMLSYLFSSINIIKNLVQEKENKIKESLKMMGLSGFLHWAAWYTKSLLCLLVPVSIMTFLLTMTFSEKIVIIAYSDPIIVFCFLLLYICTTIMFCFAISVFFSRASSAVTAAGLIYFFSYIPFMYIQPRYILLKFGWKLFFCILPNTAMAFGGQFITMYEGSGIGLQWSNFYKGATPDDSLSMAWVFFMLFIDYFLYFFITWYVDNVFPGDFGVPRPWYFPLSRDYWGGRVPVREIVLAIEEKGSSDTTSTISMHFEAEPVSLPAGIQLRHLTKVFGKKVVVNSITLNMYQGQITVLLGHNGAGKTTTMSMLTGLITPSKGTARIYGFDIRHEMTGVRTSLGLCPQHDVLFPELTVQEHLQFFYKLKGADSGGRDYEVNQVVEMLSMDDKRDSRVSQLSAGMKRKLSVGIALIGGSKVSII
;
A
#
# COMPACT_ATOMS: atom_id res chain seq x y z
N MET A 1 14.49 -23.85 55.64
CA MET A 1 15.16 -24.90 56.45
C MET A 1 16.62 -25.16 56.08
N ALA A 2 17.00 -25.25 54.79
CA ALA A 2 18.40 -25.51 54.40
C ALA A 2 19.40 -24.42 54.83
N ILE A 3 19.02 -23.14 54.76
CA ILE A 3 19.87 -22.01 55.19
C ILE A 3 20.16 -22.04 56.70
N ILE A 4 19.23 -22.56 57.51
CA ILE A 4 19.36 -22.69 58.98
C ILE A 4 20.40 -23.76 59.32
N SER A 5 20.39 -24.88 58.60
CA SER A 5 21.41 -25.94 58.72
C SER A 5 22.80 -25.39 58.41
N ILE A 6 22.92 -24.58 57.34
CA ILE A 6 24.19 -23.99 56.91
C ILE A 6 24.71 -22.94 57.90
N LEU A 7 23.83 -22.08 58.44
CA LEU A 7 24.19 -21.09 59.46
C LEU A 7 24.56 -21.74 60.80
N LYS A 8 23.82 -22.76 61.25
CA LYS A 8 24.18 -23.55 62.45
C LYS A 8 25.52 -24.26 62.28
N ASN A 9 25.78 -24.87 61.11
CA ASN A 9 27.06 -25.53 60.82
C ASN A 9 28.23 -24.54 60.75
N LYS A 10 28.00 -23.32 60.21
CA LYS A 10 29.04 -22.28 60.16
C LYS A 10 29.31 -21.67 61.54
N MET A 11 28.29 -21.50 62.38
CA MET A 11 28.48 -21.03 63.75
C MET A 11 29.16 -22.08 64.63
N GLN A 12 28.83 -23.37 64.47
CA GLN A 12 29.52 -24.46 65.18
C GLN A 12 30.99 -24.63 64.76
N ARG A 13 31.33 -24.35 63.49
CA ARG A 13 32.71 -24.45 63.00
C ARG A 13 33.59 -23.23 63.30
N ALA A 14 33.00 -22.11 63.73
CA ALA A 14 33.71 -20.84 63.80
C ALA A 14 34.41 -20.56 65.14
N ASP A 15 34.05 -21.19 66.26
CA ASP A 15 34.75 -20.97 67.53
C ASP A 15 34.44 -22.09 68.54
N GLU A 16 35.30 -23.11 68.60
CA GLU A 16 35.14 -24.26 69.51
C GLU A 16 35.60 -23.97 70.96
N ASN A 17 36.02 -22.76 71.31
CA ASN A 17 36.72 -22.53 72.59
C ASN A 17 36.30 -21.33 73.47
N ILE A 18 35.25 -20.54 73.15
CA ILE A 18 35.01 -19.28 73.92
C ILE A 18 33.60 -19.06 74.51
N TYR A 19 32.57 -19.88 74.26
CA TYR A 19 31.22 -19.54 74.79
C TYR A 19 30.40 -20.70 75.35
N ASP A 20 30.84 -21.29 76.47
CA ASP A 20 29.97 -22.13 77.32
C ASP A 20 29.10 -21.33 78.31
N THR A 21 29.13 -19.98 78.24
CA THR A 21 28.36 -19.11 79.16
C THR A 21 27.51 -18.03 78.49
N MET A 22 27.33 -18.04 77.15
CA MET A 22 26.38 -17.11 76.50
C MET A 22 25.07 -17.83 76.12
N PRO A 23 23.90 -17.34 76.58
CA PRO A 23 22.62 -17.91 76.15
C PRO A 23 22.49 -17.76 74.64
N THR A 24 22.28 -18.86 73.92
CA THR A 24 22.06 -18.85 72.47
C THR A 24 20.91 -17.88 72.15
N PRO A 25 21.10 -16.87 71.28
CA PRO A 25 20.04 -15.92 70.98
C PRO A 25 18.84 -16.66 70.38
N ASN A 26 17.64 -16.38 70.91
CA ASN A 26 16.39 -16.91 70.36
C ASN A 26 16.14 -16.28 68.98
N VAL A 27 16.54 -16.99 67.93
CA VAL A 27 16.31 -16.55 66.55
C VAL A 27 14.88 -16.96 66.14
N SER A 28 13.97 -15.98 66.12
CA SER A 28 12.63 -16.14 65.55
C SER A 28 12.65 -15.77 64.07
N LEU A 29 12.24 -16.71 63.20
CA LEU A 29 12.02 -16.46 61.79
C LEU A 29 10.60 -15.97 61.58
N GLN A 30 10.46 -14.77 61.03
CA GLN A 30 9.18 -14.23 60.58
C GLN A 30 9.27 -13.97 59.08
N LEU A 31 8.27 -14.44 58.33
CA LEU A 31 8.12 -14.07 56.93
C LEU A 31 7.83 -12.57 56.86
N PHE A 32 8.43 -11.89 55.88
CA PHE A 32 8.03 -10.52 55.61
C PHE A 32 6.52 -10.46 55.33
N PRO A 33 5.81 -9.46 55.89
CA PRO A 33 4.39 -9.31 55.62
C PRO A 33 4.19 -9.13 54.12
N ILE A 34 3.41 -10.04 53.53
CA ILE A 34 3.05 -9.93 52.12
C ILE A 34 1.96 -8.86 52.03
N PRO A 35 2.13 -7.80 51.22
CA PRO A 35 1.08 -6.81 51.04
C PRO A 35 -0.21 -7.47 50.53
N PRO A 36 -1.38 -6.91 50.82
CA PRO A 36 -2.63 -7.45 50.30
C PRO A 36 -2.57 -7.49 48.77
N TYR A 37 -2.68 -8.68 48.20
CA TYR A 37 -2.70 -8.90 46.75
C TYR A 37 -3.98 -9.63 46.36
N ARG A 38 -4.55 -9.25 45.22
CA ARG A 38 -5.69 -9.96 44.62
C ARG A 38 -5.13 -11.00 43.65
N LYS A 39 -5.29 -12.28 43.97
CA LYS A 39 -4.91 -13.35 43.04
C LYS A 39 -6.03 -13.54 42.02
N ASP A 40 -5.83 -13.00 40.83
CA ASP A 40 -6.71 -13.23 39.69
C ASP A 40 -5.94 -13.98 38.59
N GLU A 41 -6.18 -15.29 38.49
CA GLU A 41 -5.52 -16.14 37.48
C GLU A 41 -5.99 -15.79 36.07
N PHE A 42 -7.15 -15.14 35.92
CA PHE A 42 -7.65 -14.70 34.63
C PHE A 42 -6.79 -13.59 34.02
N ILE A 43 -6.30 -12.65 34.82
CA ILE A 43 -5.46 -11.53 34.33
C ILE A 43 -4.13 -12.04 33.79
N LEU A 44 -3.52 -13.05 34.44
CA LEU A 44 -2.28 -13.67 33.97
C LEU A 44 -2.49 -14.41 32.63
N ALA A 45 -3.62 -15.11 32.49
CA ALA A 45 -4.00 -15.73 31.23
C ALA A 45 -4.25 -14.67 30.14
N LEU A 46 -4.96 -13.60 30.47
CA LEU A 46 -5.26 -12.50 29.56
C LEU A 46 -3.98 -11.84 29.02
N GLN A 47 -2.94 -11.71 29.85
CA GLN A 47 -1.66 -11.11 29.44
C GLN A 47 -0.99 -11.87 28.29
N THR A 48 -1.20 -13.19 28.22
CA THR A 48 -0.62 -14.04 27.17
C THR A 48 -1.58 -14.20 25.99
N TRP A 49 -2.87 -14.35 26.25
CA TRP A 49 -3.85 -14.68 25.20
C TRP A 49 -4.46 -13.46 24.51
N LEU A 50 -4.60 -12.31 25.17
CA LEU A 50 -5.21 -11.11 24.58
C LEU A 50 -4.50 -10.64 23.31
N PRO A 51 -3.15 -10.53 23.27
CA PRO A 51 -2.44 -10.26 22.02
C PRO A 51 -2.74 -11.25 20.90
N VAL A 52 -2.77 -12.55 21.21
CA VAL A 52 -3.02 -13.60 20.22
C VAL A 52 -4.42 -13.46 19.64
N ILE A 53 -5.41 -13.22 20.50
CA ILE A 53 -6.81 -13.03 20.09
C ILE A 53 -6.93 -11.84 19.14
N ILE A 54 -6.39 -10.68 19.53
CA ILE A 54 -6.42 -9.46 18.71
C ILE A 54 -5.73 -9.71 17.35
N MET A 55 -4.56 -10.34 17.35
CA MET A 55 -3.83 -10.67 16.12
C MET A 55 -4.66 -11.53 15.17
N LEU A 56 -5.27 -12.61 15.70
CA LEU A 56 -6.09 -13.54 14.92
C LEU A 56 -7.37 -12.89 14.39
N SER A 57 -8.00 -11.97 15.16
CA SER A 57 -9.19 -11.24 14.72
C SER A 57 -8.95 -10.45 13.43
N TYR A 58 -7.76 -9.90 13.23
CA TYR A 58 -7.42 -9.09 12.05
C TYR A 58 -6.67 -9.85 10.94
N LEU A 59 -6.36 -11.14 11.15
CA LEU A 59 -5.66 -11.97 10.16
C LEU A 59 -6.42 -12.06 8.84
N PHE A 60 -7.71 -12.39 8.90
CA PHE A 60 -8.55 -12.55 7.71
C PHE A 60 -8.66 -11.24 6.92
N SER A 61 -8.87 -10.12 7.61
CA SER A 61 -8.95 -8.80 6.99
C SER A 61 -7.64 -8.41 6.29
N SER A 62 -6.50 -8.65 6.94
CA SER A 62 -5.17 -8.34 6.40
C SER A 62 -4.89 -9.13 5.11
N ILE A 63 -5.21 -10.43 5.11
CA ILE A 63 -5.07 -11.30 3.92
C ILE A 63 -5.97 -10.81 2.77
N ASN A 64 -7.22 -10.41 3.05
CA ASN A 64 -8.13 -9.92 2.02
C ASN A 64 -7.68 -8.59 1.41
N ILE A 65 -7.11 -7.67 2.21
CA ILE A 65 -6.56 -6.41 1.69
C ILE A 65 -5.44 -6.71 0.69
N ILE A 66 -4.50 -7.57 1.06
CA ILE A 66 -3.37 -7.95 0.19
C ILE A 66 -3.87 -8.67 -1.06
N LYS A 67 -4.80 -9.63 -0.91
CA LYS A 67 -5.39 -10.37 -2.02
C LYS A 67 -6.00 -9.42 -3.05
N ASN A 68 -6.87 -8.52 -2.61
CA ASN A 68 -7.60 -7.64 -3.52
C ASN A 68 -6.66 -6.66 -4.24
N LEU A 69 -5.65 -6.13 -3.52
CA LEU A 69 -4.68 -5.22 -4.10
C LEU A 69 -3.77 -5.90 -5.12
N VAL A 70 -3.31 -7.13 -4.85
CA VAL A 70 -2.51 -7.90 -5.81
C VAL A 70 -3.36 -8.40 -6.96
N GLN A 71 -4.62 -8.76 -6.73
CA GLN A 71 -5.56 -9.13 -7.79
C GLN A 71 -5.84 -7.96 -8.74
N GLU A 72 -5.92 -6.73 -8.23
CA GLU A 72 -6.05 -5.54 -9.07
C GLU A 72 -4.80 -5.30 -9.94
N LYS A 73 -3.61 -5.55 -9.38
CA LYS A 73 -2.35 -5.51 -10.13
C LYS A 73 -2.29 -6.60 -11.20
N GLU A 74 -2.69 -7.82 -10.85
CA GLU A 74 -2.75 -8.97 -11.77
C GLU A 74 -3.70 -8.69 -12.95
N ASN A 75 -4.84 -8.06 -12.68
CA ASN A 75 -5.82 -7.64 -13.69
C ASN A 75 -5.42 -6.34 -14.43
N LYS A 76 -4.29 -5.71 -14.07
CA LYS A 76 -3.75 -4.50 -14.71
C LYS A 76 -4.66 -3.26 -14.63
N ILE A 77 -5.63 -3.27 -13.73
CA ILE A 77 -6.58 -2.17 -13.57
C ILE A 77 -5.82 -0.90 -13.13
N LYS A 78 -4.87 -1.02 -12.20
CA LYS A 78 -4.01 0.09 -11.72
C LYS A 78 -3.28 0.79 -12.86
N GLU A 79 -2.62 0.04 -13.75
CA GLU A 79 -1.85 0.62 -14.86
C GLU A 79 -2.78 1.21 -15.94
N SER A 80 -3.94 0.59 -16.17
CA SER A 80 -4.96 1.15 -17.05
C SER A 80 -5.51 2.49 -16.55
N LEU A 81 -5.81 2.58 -15.25
CA LEU A 81 -6.25 3.83 -14.64
C LEU A 81 -5.15 4.91 -14.70
N LYS A 82 -3.89 4.54 -14.47
CA LYS A 82 -2.76 5.46 -14.66
C LYS A 82 -2.68 5.97 -16.09
N MET A 83 -2.82 5.11 -17.10
CA MET A 83 -2.85 5.52 -18.51
C MET A 83 -3.97 6.50 -18.81
N MET A 84 -5.12 6.37 -18.15
CA MET A 84 -6.27 7.27 -18.28
C MET A 84 -6.15 8.56 -17.46
N GLY A 85 -5.00 8.81 -16.80
CA GLY A 85 -4.71 10.05 -16.09
C GLY A 85 -4.76 9.96 -14.57
N LEU A 86 -5.06 8.79 -13.98
CA LEU A 86 -5.07 8.63 -12.52
C LEU A 86 -3.67 8.82 -11.93
N SER A 87 -3.54 9.67 -10.91
CA SER A 87 -2.29 9.79 -10.16
C SER A 87 -2.04 8.54 -9.31
N GLY A 88 -0.78 8.10 -9.23
CA GLY A 88 -0.42 6.90 -8.45
C GLY A 88 -0.76 7.04 -6.96
N PHE A 89 -0.63 8.25 -6.40
CA PHE A 89 -0.98 8.53 -5.01
C PHE A 89 -2.47 8.36 -4.74
N LEU A 90 -3.34 8.84 -5.63
CA LEU A 90 -4.79 8.75 -5.44
C LEU A 90 -5.28 7.30 -5.37
N HIS A 91 -4.66 6.40 -6.14
CA HIS A 91 -4.94 4.98 -6.05
C HIS A 91 -4.63 4.40 -4.66
N TRP A 92 -3.46 4.71 -4.10
CA TRP A 92 -3.08 4.26 -2.75
C TRP A 92 -3.94 4.89 -1.65
N ALA A 93 -4.28 6.18 -1.79
CA ALA A 93 -5.16 6.88 -0.86
C ALA A 93 -6.60 6.33 -0.87
N ALA A 94 -7.12 5.97 -2.03
CA ALA A 94 -8.44 5.35 -2.17
C ALA A 94 -8.50 3.98 -1.47
N TRP A 95 -7.48 3.13 -1.69
CA TRP A 95 -7.37 1.85 -1.00
C TRP A 95 -7.20 2.03 0.51
N TYR A 96 -6.37 2.96 0.94
CA TYR A 96 -6.20 3.25 2.37
C TYR A 96 -7.51 3.67 3.02
N THR A 97 -8.22 4.62 2.40
CA THR A 97 -9.49 5.14 2.92
C THR A 97 -10.55 4.05 2.98
N LYS A 98 -10.69 3.24 1.93
CA LYS A 98 -11.60 2.09 1.89
C LYS A 98 -11.28 1.10 3.01
N SER A 99 -10.01 0.69 3.14
CA SER A 99 -9.57 -0.27 4.16
C SER A 99 -9.75 0.28 5.58
N LEU A 100 -9.44 1.56 5.82
CA LEU A 100 -9.61 2.21 7.11
C LEU A 100 -11.09 2.28 7.51
N LEU A 101 -11.98 2.69 6.60
CA LEU A 101 -13.42 2.73 6.87
C LEU A 101 -13.99 1.34 7.18
N CYS A 102 -13.58 0.32 6.42
CA CYS A 102 -14.00 -1.06 6.69
C CYS A 102 -13.48 -1.60 8.02
N LEU A 103 -12.27 -1.19 8.46
CA LEU A 103 -11.66 -1.66 9.71
C LEU A 103 -12.00 -0.80 10.93
N LEU A 104 -12.52 0.41 10.75
CA LEU A 104 -12.98 1.25 11.85
C LEU A 104 -14.13 0.56 12.62
N VAL A 105 -15.05 -0.09 11.91
CA VAL A 105 -16.19 -0.82 12.50
C VAL A 105 -15.73 -1.95 13.44
N PRO A 106 -14.91 -2.92 13.02
CA PRO A 106 -14.44 -3.97 13.92
C PRO A 106 -13.55 -3.45 15.05
N VAL A 107 -12.83 -2.32 14.90
CA VAL A 107 -12.08 -1.68 16.01
C VAL A 107 -12.99 -1.14 17.07
N SER A 108 -14.03 -0.41 16.66
CA SER A 108 -15.01 0.13 17.59
C SER A 108 -15.72 -0.99 18.34
N ILE A 109 -16.10 -2.07 17.64
CA ILE A 109 -16.69 -3.26 18.26
C ILE A 109 -15.69 -3.92 19.22
N MET A 110 -14.44 -4.12 18.81
CA MET A 110 -13.43 -4.76 19.66
C MET A 110 -13.14 -3.94 20.93
N THR A 111 -13.04 -2.62 20.80
CA THR A 111 -12.86 -1.72 21.95
C THR A 111 -14.06 -1.83 22.87
N PHE A 112 -15.28 -1.75 22.33
CA PHE A 112 -16.51 -1.91 23.10
C PHE A 112 -16.55 -3.25 23.84
N LEU A 113 -16.18 -4.36 23.19
CA LEU A 113 -16.13 -5.69 23.80
C LEU A 113 -15.11 -5.78 24.95
N LEU A 114 -13.98 -5.08 24.84
CA LEU A 114 -12.92 -5.12 25.85
C LEU A 114 -13.22 -4.24 27.07
N THR A 115 -13.90 -3.11 26.87
CA THR A 115 -14.12 -2.09 27.92
C THR A 115 -15.50 -2.14 28.55
N MET A 116 -16.49 -2.72 27.89
CA MET A 116 -17.86 -2.78 28.42
C MET A 116 -18.03 -3.87 29.46
N THR A 117 -18.78 -3.52 30.50
CA THR A 117 -19.20 -4.43 31.56
C THR A 117 -20.46 -5.17 31.12
N PHE A 118 -20.34 -6.43 30.68
CA PHE A 118 -21.49 -7.23 30.23
C PHE A 118 -22.30 -7.81 31.40
N SER A 119 -21.69 -7.96 32.58
CA SER A 119 -22.34 -8.44 33.81
C SER A 119 -21.55 -7.99 35.05
N GLU A 120 -22.15 -8.01 36.25
CA GLU A 120 -21.54 -7.60 37.53
C GLU A 120 -20.19 -8.28 37.86
N LYS A 121 -19.82 -9.35 37.12
CA LYS A 121 -18.59 -10.13 37.32
C LYS A 121 -17.71 -10.31 36.08
N ILE A 122 -18.10 -9.81 34.90
CA ILE A 122 -17.34 -10.03 33.66
C ILE A 122 -16.98 -8.68 33.06
N VAL A 123 -15.82 -8.18 33.49
CA VAL A 123 -15.16 -7.02 32.90
C VAL A 123 -13.75 -7.46 32.56
N ILE A 124 -13.38 -7.39 31.28
CA ILE A 124 -12.05 -7.81 30.81
C ILE A 124 -11.04 -6.72 31.16
N ILE A 125 -11.41 -5.46 30.95
CA ILE A 125 -10.61 -4.28 31.28
C ILE A 125 -11.53 -3.26 31.97
N ALA A 126 -11.49 -3.23 33.30
CA ALA A 126 -12.35 -2.41 34.15
C ALA A 126 -11.77 -1.03 34.47
N TYR A 127 -10.44 -0.94 34.63
CA TYR A 127 -9.78 0.24 35.14
C TYR A 127 -9.15 1.12 34.06
N SER A 128 -8.91 0.58 32.86
CA SER A 128 -8.25 1.33 31.79
C SER A 128 -9.22 2.28 31.05
N ASP A 129 -8.72 3.44 30.64
CA ASP A 129 -9.49 4.42 29.88
C ASP A 129 -9.84 3.87 28.47
N PRO A 130 -11.15 3.79 28.10
CA PRO A 130 -11.57 3.25 26.81
C PRO A 130 -11.06 4.01 25.59
N ILE A 131 -10.81 5.31 25.72
CA ILE A 131 -10.32 6.16 24.63
C ILE A 131 -8.85 5.80 24.33
N ILE A 132 -8.03 5.56 25.36
CA ILE A 132 -6.64 5.13 25.16
C ILE A 132 -6.57 3.78 24.46
N VAL A 133 -7.41 2.82 24.87
CA VAL A 133 -7.50 1.50 24.24
C VAL A 133 -7.97 1.62 22.78
N PHE A 134 -8.98 2.46 22.51
CA PHE A 134 -9.43 2.74 21.14
C PHE A 134 -8.33 3.35 20.28
N CYS A 135 -7.65 4.39 20.76
CA CYS A 135 -6.57 5.06 20.04
C CYS A 135 -5.41 4.10 19.74
N PHE A 136 -5.08 3.21 20.68
CA PHE A 136 -4.06 2.18 20.48
C PHE A 136 -4.44 1.21 19.35
N LEU A 137 -5.65 0.64 19.41
CA LEU A 137 -6.13 -0.30 18.40
C LEU A 137 -6.30 0.35 17.03
N LEU A 138 -6.74 1.61 16.98
CA LEU A 138 -6.84 2.39 15.76
C LEU A 138 -5.46 2.59 15.12
N LEU A 139 -4.46 3.01 15.90
CA LEU A 139 -3.10 3.23 15.40
C LEU A 139 -2.47 1.92 14.91
N TYR A 140 -2.70 0.82 15.63
CA TYR A 140 -2.29 -0.52 15.21
C TYR A 140 -2.88 -0.89 13.84
N ILE A 141 -4.15 -0.57 13.57
CA ILE A 141 -4.77 -0.87 12.29
C ILE A 141 -4.31 0.03 11.16
N CYS A 142 -4.14 1.33 11.42
CA CYS A 142 -3.50 2.22 10.44
C CYS A 142 -2.14 1.67 10.00
N THR A 143 -1.33 1.21 10.97
CA THR A 143 -0.01 0.62 10.73
C THR A 143 -0.11 -0.73 10.01
N THR A 144 -1.05 -1.59 10.41
CA THR A 144 -1.28 -2.90 9.79
C THR A 144 -1.73 -2.77 8.33
N ILE A 145 -2.55 -1.76 7.99
CA ILE A 145 -2.93 -1.47 6.60
C ILE A 145 -1.69 -1.09 5.78
N MET A 146 -0.83 -0.21 6.30
CA MET A 146 0.41 0.16 5.61
C MET A 146 1.37 -1.03 5.47
N PHE A 147 1.48 -1.88 6.49
CA PHE A 147 2.23 -3.13 6.42
C PHE A 147 1.71 -4.06 5.32
N CYS A 148 0.38 -4.21 5.20
CA CYS A 148 -0.25 -4.96 4.11
C CYS A 148 0.11 -4.37 2.74
N PHE A 149 0.10 -3.03 2.61
CA PHE A 149 0.50 -2.37 1.37
C PHE A 149 1.98 -2.63 1.05
N ALA A 150 2.89 -2.54 2.03
CA ALA A 150 4.30 -2.83 1.84
C ALA A 150 4.52 -4.26 1.31
N ILE A 151 3.86 -5.27 1.89
CA ILE A 151 3.92 -6.66 1.42
C ILE A 151 3.41 -6.77 -0.01
N SER A 152 2.26 -6.15 -0.32
CA SER A 152 1.60 -6.25 -1.63
C SER A 152 2.44 -5.73 -2.81
N VAL A 153 3.46 -4.88 -2.57
CA VAL A 153 4.31 -4.36 -3.64
C VAL A 153 5.27 -5.42 -4.18
N PHE A 154 5.65 -6.40 -3.37
CA PHE A 154 6.59 -7.44 -3.78
C PHE A 154 5.96 -8.58 -4.59
N PHE A 155 4.63 -8.66 -4.65
CA PHE A 155 3.92 -9.75 -5.33
C PHE A 155 3.17 -9.27 -6.57
N SER A 156 3.29 -10.04 -7.66
CA SER A 156 2.54 -9.81 -8.92
C SER A 156 1.32 -10.72 -9.08
N ARG A 157 1.26 -11.87 -8.38
CA ARG A 157 0.16 -12.85 -8.47
C ARG A 157 -0.57 -13.02 -7.14
N ALA A 158 -1.90 -12.97 -7.16
CA ALA A 158 -2.71 -12.95 -5.94
C ALA A 158 -2.58 -14.25 -5.11
N SER A 159 -2.49 -15.41 -5.77
CA SER A 159 -2.35 -16.71 -5.07
C SER A 159 -1.06 -16.79 -4.24
N SER A 160 0.07 -16.38 -4.83
CA SER A 160 1.36 -16.33 -4.13
C SER A 160 1.37 -15.33 -2.99
N ALA A 161 0.72 -14.18 -3.19
CA ALA A 161 0.64 -13.12 -2.19
C ALA A 161 -0.15 -13.56 -0.96
N VAL A 162 -1.29 -14.25 -1.14
CA VAL A 162 -2.13 -14.72 -0.02
C VAL A 162 -1.39 -15.70 0.87
N THR A 163 -0.72 -16.70 0.29
CA THR A 163 0.04 -17.69 1.06
C THR A 163 1.20 -17.05 1.81
N ALA A 164 1.97 -16.19 1.14
CA ALA A 164 3.08 -15.49 1.77
C ALA A 164 2.61 -14.49 2.83
N ALA A 165 1.52 -13.77 2.58
CA ALA A 165 0.96 -12.80 3.52
C ALA A 165 0.53 -13.43 4.84
N GLY A 166 -0.15 -14.58 4.79
CA GLY A 166 -0.52 -15.31 6.01
C GLY A 166 0.70 -15.71 6.84
N LEU A 167 1.76 -16.20 6.18
CA LEU A 167 3.01 -16.56 6.85
C LEU A 167 3.75 -15.34 7.41
N ILE A 168 3.92 -14.27 6.62
CA ILE A 168 4.60 -13.04 7.05
C ILE A 168 3.85 -12.39 8.22
N TYR A 169 2.52 -12.35 8.16
CA TYR A 169 1.70 -11.81 9.24
C TYR A 169 1.89 -12.64 10.52
N PHE A 170 1.87 -13.97 10.44
CA PHE A 170 2.15 -14.82 11.60
C PHE A 170 3.59 -14.68 12.12
N PHE A 171 4.57 -14.62 11.22
CA PHE A 171 5.99 -14.44 11.57
C PHE A 171 6.27 -13.11 12.26
N SER A 172 5.52 -12.06 11.96
CA SER A 172 5.64 -10.79 12.66
C SER A 172 5.22 -10.83 14.13
N TYR A 173 4.55 -11.91 14.59
CA TYR A 173 4.22 -12.16 16.00
C TYR A 173 5.26 -13.04 16.72
N ILE A 174 6.01 -13.88 16.00
CA ILE A 174 6.98 -14.82 16.58
C ILE A 174 8.00 -14.15 17.53
N PRO A 175 8.59 -12.97 17.21
CA PRO A 175 9.53 -12.32 18.11
C PRO A 175 8.98 -12.10 19.52
N PHE A 176 7.70 -11.72 19.63
CA PHE A 176 7.05 -11.54 20.93
C PHE A 176 7.05 -12.82 21.77
N MET A 177 6.72 -13.98 21.17
CA MET A 177 6.71 -15.28 21.87
C MET A 177 8.08 -15.64 22.46
N TYR A 178 9.17 -15.28 21.76
CA TYR A 178 10.54 -15.52 22.26
C TYR A 178 11.00 -14.48 23.29
N ILE A 179 10.53 -13.24 23.17
CA ILE A 179 10.93 -12.13 24.04
C ILE A 179 10.22 -12.19 25.39
N GLN A 180 8.93 -12.55 25.42
CA GLN A 180 8.10 -12.51 26.63
C GLN A 180 8.75 -13.18 27.85
N PRO A 181 9.33 -14.40 27.77
CA PRO A 181 9.97 -15.03 28.93
C PRO A 181 11.29 -14.37 29.36
N ARG A 182 11.95 -13.64 28.46
CA ARG A 182 13.27 -13.01 28.65
C ARG A 182 13.19 -11.49 28.75
N TYR A 183 11.98 -10.95 28.91
CA TYR A 183 11.70 -9.53 28.80
C TYR A 183 12.56 -8.66 29.73
N ILE A 184 12.81 -9.13 30.95
CA ILE A 184 13.58 -8.44 31.99
C ILE A 184 15.07 -8.35 31.61
N LEU A 185 15.60 -9.32 30.86
CA LEU A 185 17.01 -9.39 30.48
C LEU A 185 17.35 -8.54 29.25
N LEU A 186 16.33 -8.11 28.49
CA LEU A 186 16.53 -7.38 27.25
C LEU A 186 16.76 -5.89 27.51
N LYS A 187 17.79 -5.36 26.87
CA LYS A 187 18.04 -3.91 26.85
C LYS A 187 16.91 -3.19 26.12
N PHE A 188 16.63 -1.95 26.54
CA PHE A 188 15.60 -1.07 25.96
C PHE A 188 15.61 -1.01 24.42
N GLY A 189 16.78 -0.83 23.81
CA GLY A 189 16.89 -0.71 22.35
C GLY A 189 16.43 -1.96 21.60
N TRP A 190 16.66 -3.17 22.14
CA TRP A 190 16.15 -4.40 21.53
C TRP A 190 14.64 -4.49 21.63
N LYS A 191 14.05 -4.06 22.75
CA LYS A 191 12.59 -4.00 22.88
C LYS A 191 11.97 -3.10 21.81
N LEU A 192 12.53 -1.91 21.59
CA LEU A 192 12.09 -1.00 20.53
C LEU A 192 12.29 -1.57 19.13
N PHE A 193 13.42 -2.21 18.85
CA PHE A 193 13.69 -2.78 17.53
C PHE A 193 12.63 -3.81 17.11
N PHE A 194 12.20 -4.67 18.04
CA PHE A 194 11.16 -5.65 17.75
C PHE A 194 9.77 -5.04 17.61
N CYS A 195 9.52 -3.85 18.18
CA CYS A 195 8.28 -3.11 17.97
C CYS A 195 8.07 -2.66 16.51
N ILE A 196 9.12 -2.65 15.66
CA ILE A 196 8.96 -2.31 14.23
C ILE A 196 7.97 -3.24 13.52
N LEU A 197 7.85 -4.47 14.01
CA LEU A 197 6.85 -5.42 13.53
C LEU A 197 5.50 -5.12 14.20
N PRO A 198 4.44 -4.80 13.42
CA PRO A 198 3.18 -4.29 13.97
C PRO A 198 2.51 -5.27 14.94
N ASN A 199 2.58 -6.58 14.66
CA ASN A 199 2.02 -7.61 15.54
C ASN A 199 2.80 -7.76 16.85
N THR A 200 4.11 -7.50 16.84
CA THR A 200 4.93 -7.51 18.06
C THR A 200 4.69 -6.24 18.89
N ALA A 201 4.59 -5.06 18.27
CA ALA A 201 4.20 -3.83 18.97
C ALA A 201 2.80 -3.93 19.59
N MET A 202 1.84 -4.49 18.85
CA MET A 202 0.50 -4.76 19.39
C MET A 202 0.56 -5.68 20.61
N ALA A 203 1.40 -6.72 20.56
CA ALA A 203 1.53 -7.65 21.66
C ALA A 203 2.13 -7.03 22.92
N PHE A 204 3.16 -6.18 22.78
CA PHE A 204 3.68 -5.40 23.89
C PHE A 204 2.63 -4.44 24.47
N GLY A 205 1.88 -3.72 23.62
CA GLY A 205 0.81 -2.82 24.08
C GLY A 205 -0.32 -3.57 24.81
N GLY A 206 -0.76 -4.72 24.30
CA GLY A 206 -1.76 -5.57 24.95
C GLY A 206 -1.27 -6.14 26.28
N GLN A 207 0.01 -6.52 26.37
CA GLN A 207 0.65 -6.93 27.62
C GLN A 207 0.65 -5.78 28.64
N PHE A 208 0.98 -4.56 28.23
CA PHE A 208 0.97 -3.40 29.12
C PHE A 208 -0.42 -3.04 29.64
N ILE A 209 -1.43 -3.06 28.76
CA ILE A 209 -2.83 -2.85 29.16
C ILE A 209 -3.21 -3.85 30.26
N THR A 210 -2.86 -5.12 30.08
CA THR A 210 -3.18 -6.18 31.06
C THR A 210 -2.38 -6.06 32.36
N MET A 211 -1.10 -5.64 32.31
CA MET A 211 -0.28 -5.42 33.51
C MET A 211 -0.82 -4.28 34.38
N TYR A 212 -1.23 -3.18 33.76
CA TYR A 212 -1.83 -2.05 34.47
C TYR A 212 -3.19 -2.41 35.07
N GLU A 213 -3.97 -3.23 34.36
CA GLU A 213 -5.23 -3.79 34.84
C GLU A 213 -5.01 -4.72 36.04
N GLY A 214 -3.99 -5.59 35.99
CA GLY A 214 -3.59 -6.47 37.09
C GLY A 214 -3.10 -5.74 38.33
N SER A 215 -2.60 -4.52 38.17
CA SER A 215 -2.20 -3.64 39.27
C SER A 215 -3.39 -2.88 39.88
N GLY A 216 -4.58 -2.96 39.28
CA GLY A 216 -5.80 -2.28 39.75
C GLY A 216 -5.85 -0.77 39.47
N ILE A 217 -4.87 -0.22 38.76
CA ILE A 217 -4.83 1.21 38.39
C ILE A 217 -5.40 1.42 36.98
N GLY A 218 -5.22 0.42 36.10
CA GLY A 218 -5.58 0.52 34.68
C GLY A 218 -4.66 1.47 33.90
N LEU A 219 -4.75 1.38 32.57
CA LEU A 219 -4.04 2.30 31.69
C LEU A 219 -4.77 3.65 31.67
N GLN A 220 -4.18 4.64 32.32
CA GLN A 220 -4.69 6.00 32.46
C GLN A 220 -3.71 7.01 31.85
N TRP A 221 -4.19 8.19 31.46
CA TRP A 221 -3.36 9.25 30.86
C TRP A 221 -2.17 9.67 31.74
N SER A 222 -2.34 9.60 33.07
CA SER A 222 -1.30 9.91 34.06
C SER A 222 -0.14 8.90 34.09
N ASN A 223 -0.40 7.65 33.72
CA ASN A 223 0.57 6.54 33.74
C ASN A 223 1.07 6.16 32.35
N PHE A 224 0.57 6.81 31.31
CA PHE A 224 0.90 6.55 29.91
C PHE A 224 2.42 6.61 29.61
N TYR A 225 3.12 7.53 30.28
CA TYR A 225 4.57 7.72 30.13
C TYR A 225 5.41 6.89 31.11
N LYS A 226 4.80 6.29 32.13
CA LYS A 226 5.50 5.48 33.13
C LYS A 226 5.60 4.02 32.64
N GLY A 227 6.66 3.34 33.05
CA GLY A 227 6.80 1.90 32.83
C GLY A 227 5.83 1.12 33.73
N ALA A 228 5.34 -0.01 33.25
CA ALA A 228 4.42 -0.87 34.03
C ALA A 228 5.11 -1.50 35.24
N THR A 229 6.44 -1.64 35.19
CA THR A 229 7.27 -2.04 36.33
C THR A 229 8.22 -0.88 36.64
N PRO A 230 8.49 -0.55 37.92
CA PRO A 230 9.38 0.56 38.29
C PRO A 230 10.77 0.49 37.66
N ASP A 231 11.26 -0.73 37.40
CA ASP A 231 12.58 -1.00 36.81
C ASP A 231 12.59 -1.02 35.28
N ASP A 232 11.43 -0.86 34.62
CA ASP A 232 11.33 -0.95 33.16
C ASP A 232 11.23 0.42 32.50
N SER A 233 12.16 0.67 31.58
CA SER A 233 12.22 1.87 30.74
C SER A 233 11.19 1.91 29.60
N LEU A 234 10.61 0.78 29.20
CA LEU A 234 9.60 0.75 28.13
C LEU A 234 8.22 1.10 28.69
N SER A 235 7.63 2.16 28.17
CA SER A 235 6.27 2.61 28.52
C SER A 235 5.33 2.49 27.34
N MET A 236 4.02 2.60 27.60
CA MET A 236 2.99 2.56 26.56
C MET A 236 3.20 3.66 25.51
N ALA A 237 3.67 4.84 25.94
CA ALA A 237 4.01 5.95 25.06
C ALA A 237 5.03 5.57 23.97
N TRP A 238 6.05 4.79 24.32
CA TRP A 238 7.04 4.33 23.35
C TRP A 238 6.46 3.36 22.32
N VAL A 239 5.51 2.51 22.72
CA VAL A 239 4.81 1.61 21.79
C VAL A 239 3.96 2.41 20.80
N PHE A 240 3.24 3.44 21.26
CA PHE A 240 2.51 4.36 20.38
C PHE A 240 3.45 5.09 19.40
N PHE A 241 4.56 5.61 19.91
CA PHE A 241 5.54 6.30 19.10
C PHE A 241 6.15 5.40 18.02
N MET A 242 6.49 4.15 18.38
CA MET A 242 6.99 3.18 17.41
C MET A 242 5.95 2.81 16.36
N LEU A 243 4.69 2.54 16.74
CA LEU A 243 3.62 2.28 15.75
C LEU A 243 3.43 3.46 14.77
N PHE A 244 3.53 4.68 15.27
CA PHE A 244 3.47 5.87 14.42
C PHE A 244 4.67 5.95 13.46
N ILE A 245 5.88 5.65 13.92
CA ILE A 245 7.07 5.56 13.04
C ILE A 245 6.88 4.47 11.98
N ASP A 246 6.40 3.30 12.38
CA ASP A 246 6.21 2.15 11.50
C ASP A 246 5.21 2.45 10.39
N TYR A 247 4.15 3.22 10.69
CA TYR A 247 3.20 3.71 9.70
C TYR A 247 3.91 4.46 8.56
N PHE A 248 4.78 5.43 8.88
CA PHE A 248 5.54 6.16 7.87
C PHE A 248 6.59 5.30 7.20
N LEU A 249 7.27 4.43 7.95
CA LEU A 249 8.26 3.50 7.41
C LEU A 249 7.65 2.64 6.31
N TYR A 250 6.50 2.01 6.58
CA TYR A 250 5.79 1.20 5.61
C TYR A 250 5.23 2.03 4.45
N PHE A 251 4.74 3.24 4.70
CA PHE A 251 4.36 4.17 3.63
C PHE A 251 5.53 4.47 2.68
N PHE A 252 6.72 4.76 3.21
CA PHE A 252 7.91 5.01 2.40
C PHE A 252 8.36 3.76 1.64
N ILE A 253 8.28 2.58 2.25
CA ILE A 253 8.58 1.30 1.57
C ILE A 253 7.59 1.10 0.41
N THR A 254 6.29 1.25 0.64
CA THR A 254 5.27 1.13 -0.41
C THR A 254 5.52 2.12 -1.54
N TRP A 255 5.76 3.39 -1.22
CA TRP A 255 6.02 4.43 -2.21
C TRP A 255 7.31 4.17 -3.00
N TYR A 256 8.40 3.80 -2.34
CA TYR A 256 9.68 3.56 -2.98
C TYR A 256 9.63 2.32 -3.89
N VAL A 257 9.16 1.18 -3.37
CA VAL A 257 9.14 -0.07 -4.12
C VAL A 257 8.15 0.03 -5.30
N ASP A 258 7.01 0.71 -5.17
CA ASP A 258 6.04 0.85 -6.27
C ASP A 258 6.60 1.68 -7.44
N ASN A 259 7.54 2.60 -7.17
CA ASN A 259 8.19 3.42 -8.20
C ASN A 259 9.42 2.73 -8.81
N VAL A 260 10.19 1.98 -8.04
CA VAL A 260 11.40 1.29 -8.53
C VAL A 260 11.04 -0.05 -9.19
N PHE A 261 10.12 -0.79 -8.59
CA PHE A 261 9.63 -2.10 -9.04
C PHE A 261 8.10 -2.08 -9.20
N PRO A 262 7.56 -1.42 -10.24
CA PRO A 262 6.12 -1.41 -10.50
C PRO A 262 5.54 -2.80 -10.86
N GLY A 263 6.39 -3.81 -11.08
CA GLY A 263 6.02 -5.17 -11.48
C GLY A 263 6.26 -5.44 -12.97
N ASP A 264 5.51 -6.37 -13.55
CA ASP A 264 5.63 -6.78 -14.95
C ASP A 264 5.15 -5.69 -15.95
N PHE A 265 4.39 -4.70 -15.46
CA PHE A 265 3.78 -3.65 -16.26
C PHE A 265 3.94 -2.30 -15.55
N GLY A 266 4.55 -1.34 -16.23
CA GLY A 266 4.93 -0.05 -15.67
C GLY A 266 6.39 0.29 -15.97
N VAL A 267 6.72 1.57 -15.99
CA VAL A 267 8.08 2.04 -16.26
C VAL A 267 8.86 2.11 -14.94
N PRO A 268 9.85 1.24 -14.69
CA PRO A 268 10.65 1.30 -13.47
C PRO A 268 11.48 2.59 -13.47
N ARG A 269 11.47 3.29 -12.34
CA ARG A 269 12.35 4.43 -12.11
C ARG A 269 13.70 3.95 -11.56
N PRO A 270 14.80 4.66 -11.84
CA PRO A 270 16.10 4.35 -11.24
C PRO A 270 16.02 4.44 -9.71
N TRP A 271 16.81 3.62 -9.01
CA TRP A 271 16.83 3.57 -7.54
C TRP A 271 17.12 4.92 -6.87
N TYR A 272 17.90 5.79 -7.52
CA TYR A 272 18.23 7.13 -7.03
C TYR A 272 17.18 8.20 -7.39
N PHE A 273 16.00 7.83 -7.90
CA PHE A 273 14.96 8.78 -8.29
C PHE A 273 14.58 9.80 -7.19
N PRO A 274 14.55 9.46 -5.88
CA PRO A 274 14.16 10.43 -4.86
C PRO A 274 15.21 11.53 -4.67
N LEU A 275 16.47 11.28 -5.03
CA LEU A 275 17.56 12.24 -4.90
C LEU A 275 17.72 13.10 -6.16
N SER A 276 17.04 12.76 -7.26
CA SER A 276 17.12 13.52 -8.50
C SER A 276 16.27 14.79 -8.40
N ARG A 277 16.89 15.96 -8.62
CA ARG A 277 16.19 17.27 -8.67
C ARG A 277 15.05 17.27 -9.69
N ASP A 278 15.18 16.46 -10.72
CA ASP A 278 14.21 16.22 -11.77
C ASP A 278 12.86 15.64 -11.30
N TYR A 279 12.81 15.04 -10.11
CA TYR A 279 11.58 14.45 -9.54
C TYR A 279 10.80 15.48 -8.71
N TRP A 280 11.49 16.27 -7.90
CA TRP A 280 10.90 17.23 -6.95
C TRP A 280 10.76 18.63 -7.53
N GLY A 281 11.68 19.03 -8.40
CA GLY A 281 11.57 20.28 -9.14
C GLY A 281 10.58 20.09 -10.28
N GLY A 282 9.44 20.76 -10.20
CA GLY A 282 8.54 20.92 -11.35
C GLY A 282 9.37 21.37 -12.54
N ARG A 283 9.49 20.51 -13.55
CA ARG A 283 10.38 20.78 -14.66
C ARG A 283 9.84 21.96 -15.47
N VAL A 284 10.78 22.83 -15.80
CA VAL A 284 10.59 24.02 -16.63
C VAL A 284 9.82 23.65 -17.91
N PRO A 285 8.79 24.40 -18.31
CA PRO A 285 8.09 24.18 -19.57
C PRO A 285 9.12 24.22 -20.70
N VAL A 286 9.30 23.09 -21.39
CA VAL A 286 10.26 22.93 -22.49
C VAL A 286 9.70 23.62 -23.73
N ARG A 287 9.58 24.95 -23.67
CA ARG A 287 9.24 25.79 -24.82
C ARG A 287 10.50 26.33 -25.51
N GLU A 288 11.64 26.37 -24.82
CA GLU A 288 12.90 26.91 -25.38
C GLU A 288 13.85 25.88 -26.01
N ILE A 289 13.76 24.58 -25.67
CA ILE A 289 14.58 23.55 -26.33
C ILE A 289 13.97 23.13 -27.69
N VAL A 290 12.69 23.42 -27.92
CA VAL A 290 11.96 23.04 -29.15
C VAL A 290 12.40 23.88 -30.35
N LEU A 291 12.70 25.17 -30.17
CA LEU A 291 13.16 26.04 -31.25
C LEU A 291 14.61 25.71 -31.69
N ALA A 292 15.45 25.22 -30.77
CA ALA A 292 16.85 24.88 -31.09
C ALA A 292 17.00 23.53 -31.84
N ILE A 293 15.98 22.67 -31.83
CA ILE A 293 16.00 21.38 -32.54
C ILE A 293 15.34 21.48 -33.92
N GLU A 294 14.40 22.41 -34.12
CA GLU A 294 13.82 22.67 -35.45
C GLU A 294 14.85 23.27 -36.43
N GLU A 295 15.87 23.99 -35.97
CA GLU A 295 16.91 24.55 -36.84
C GLU A 295 18.05 23.59 -37.23
N LYS A 296 18.12 22.36 -36.67
CA LYS A 296 19.23 21.42 -36.95
C LYS A 296 18.84 20.08 -37.58
N GLY A 297 17.58 19.93 -38.00
CA GLY A 297 17.08 18.71 -38.65
C GLY A 297 16.95 18.77 -40.18
N SER A 298 17.20 19.93 -40.80
CA SER A 298 17.08 20.14 -42.24
C SER A 298 18.43 20.01 -42.96
N SER A 299 18.98 18.81 -43.01
CA SER A 299 19.95 18.44 -44.05
C SER A 299 20.12 16.92 -44.13
N ASP A 300 19.74 16.39 -45.29
CA ASP A 300 20.26 15.17 -45.91
C ASP A 300 19.92 13.81 -45.28
N THR A 301 18.82 13.23 -45.76
CA THR A 301 18.90 11.83 -46.22
C THR A 301 18.13 11.65 -47.52
N THR A 302 18.90 11.35 -48.54
CA THR A 302 18.57 11.10 -49.94
C THR A 302 17.41 10.11 -50.09
N SER A 303 16.46 10.52 -50.92
CA SER A 303 15.41 9.75 -51.57
C SER A 303 15.80 8.28 -51.88
N THR A 304 15.26 7.36 -51.09
CA THR A 304 14.83 6.05 -51.58
C THR A 304 13.34 5.95 -51.27
N ILE A 305 12.54 6.64 -52.08
CA ILE A 305 11.08 6.57 -52.01
C ILE A 305 10.71 5.16 -52.47
N SER A 306 10.56 4.26 -51.51
CA SER A 306 9.95 2.96 -51.72
C SER A 306 8.51 3.16 -52.18
N MET A 307 8.09 2.41 -53.20
CA MET A 307 6.79 2.47 -53.91
C MET A 307 5.54 2.23 -53.04
N HIS A 308 5.69 2.18 -51.71
CA HIS A 308 4.64 1.86 -50.75
C HIS A 308 4.33 2.99 -49.76
N PHE A 309 4.93 4.18 -49.93
CA PHE A 309 4.65 5.34 -49.07
C PHE A 309 3.87 6.40 -49.84
N GLU A 310 2.72 6.76 -49.29
CA GLU A 310 1.93 7.90 -49.73
C GLU A 310 2.62 9.21 -49.30
N ALA A 311 2.49 10.26 -50.10
CA ALA A 311 3.05 11.56 -49.77
C ALA A 311 2.39 12.14 -48.51
N GLU A 312 3.18 12.82 -47.68
CA GLU A 312 2.65 13.45 -46.47
C GLU A 312 1.65 14.57 -46.81
N PRO A 313 0.42 14.56 -46.24
CA PRO A 313 -0.57 15.60 -46.47
C PRO A 313 -0.09 16.94 -45.91
N VAL A 314 0.06 17.94 -46.78
CA VAL A 314 0.64 19.26 -46.47
C VAL A 314 -0.30 20.13 -45.60
N SER A 315 -1.60 19.83 -45.58
CA SER A 315 -2.63 20.68 -44.95
C SER A 315 -3.10 20.22 -43.56
N LEU A 316 -2.73 19.02 -43.11
CA LEU A 316 -3.22 18.47 -41.85
C LEU A 316 -2.13 18.50 -40.76
N PRO A 317 -2.45 18.96 -39.54
CA PRO A 317 -1.51 18.87 -38.43
C PRO A 317 -1.33 17.41 -38.00
N ALA A 318 -0.09 17.01 -37.74
CA ALA A 318 0.21 15.68 -37.19
C ALA A 318 -0.25 15.59 -35.72
N GLY A 319 -1.18 14.68 -35.45
CA GLY A 319 -1.64 14.36 -34.08
C GLY A 319 -0.64 13.48 -33.32
N ILE A 320 -0.04 12.50 -34.00
CA ILE A 320 1.03 11.64 -33.47
C ILE A 320 2.22 11.68 -34.43
N GLN A 321 3.43 11.90 -33.90
CA GLN A 321 4.69 11.83 -34.65
C GLN A 321 5.61 10.79 -34.02
N LEU A 322 5.97 9.74 -34.76
CA LEU A 322 6.97 8.75 -34.35
C LEU A 322 8.32 9.12 -34.95
N ARG A 323 9.38 9.19 -34.13
CA ARG A 323 10.74 9.50 -34.58
C ARG A 323 11.71 8.40 -34.17
N HIS A 324 12.11 7.56 -35.13
CA HIS A 324 13.05 6.45 -34.94
C HIS A 324 12.69 5.54 -33.76
N LEU A 325 11.39 5.31 -33.55
CA LEU A 325 10.88 4.61 -32.38
C LEU A 325 11.36 3.15 -32.41
N THR A 326 12.09 2.74 -31.38
CA THR A 326 12.76 1.43 -31.32
C THR A 326 12.53 0.79 -29.96
N LYS A 327 12.21 -0.52 -29.95
CA LYS A 327 12.10 -1.32 -28.74
C LYS A 327 12.90 -2.61 -28.83
N VAL A 328 13.74 -2.82 -27.83
CA VAL A 328 14.54 -4.04 -27.64
C VAL A 328 14.16 -4.67 -26.30
N PHE A 329 13.88 -5.96 -26.30
CA PHE A 329 13.69 -6.77 -25.09
C PHE A 329 14.85 -7.76 -24.98
N GLY A 330 15.74 -7.55 -24.00
CA GLY A 330 16.98 -8.32 -23.88
C GLY A 330 17.83 -8.17 -25.15
N LYS A 331 17.98 -9.26 -25.92
CA LYS A 331 18.71 -9.28 -27.20
C LYS A 331 17.80 -9.16 -28.44
N LYS A 332 16.47 -9.23 -28.28
CA LYS A 332 15.51 -9.25 -29.39
C LYS A 332 15.00 -7.84 -29.69
N VAL A 333 15.25 -7.36 -30.91
CA VAL A 333 14.62 -6.14 -31.43
C VAL A 333 13.20 -6.47 -31.85
N VAL A 334 12.21 -5.83 -31.24
CA VAL A 334 10.78 -6.06 -31.53
C VAL A 334 10.20 -4.95 -32.41
N VAL A 335 10.68 -3.72 -32.23
CA VAL A 335 10.33 -2.58 -33.07
C VAL A 335 11.63 -1.91 -33.46
N ASN A 336 11.85 -1.70 -34.76
CA ASN A 336 13.12 -1.18 -35.28
C ASN A 336 12.91 0.16 -36.01
N SER A 337 13.26 1.27 -35.37
CA SER A 337 13.30 2.62 -35.94
C SER A 337 12.07 3.02 -36.78
N ILE A 338 10.86 2.88 -36.24
CA ILE A 338 9.64 3.35 -36.92
C ILE A 338 9.62 4.88 -36.90
N THR A 339 9.48 5.48 -38.09
CA THR A 339 9.22 6.90 -38.29
C THR A 339 7.93 7.04 -39.10
N LEU A 340 6.93 7.70 -38.51
CA LEU A 340 5.58 7.81 -39.08
C LEU A 340 4.86 9.00 -38.46
N ASN A 341 4.19 9.79 -39.30
CA ASN A 341 3.29 10.85 -38.88
C ASN A 341 1.84 10.41 -39.09
N MET A 342 1.00 10.58 -38.06
CA MET A 342 -0.45 10.32 -38.10
C MET A 342 -1.18 11.65 -37.95
N TYR A 343 -2.12 11.93 -38.84
CA TYR A 343 -2.74 13.24 -38.98
C TYR A 343 -4.11 13.32 -38.32
N GLN A 344 -4.47 14.53 -37.87
CA GLN A 344 -5.79 14.77 -37.30
C GLN A 344 -6.89 14.56 -38.34
N GLY A 345 -8.04 14.03 -37.89
CA GLY A 345 -9.18 13.74 -38.76
C GLY A 345 -9.03 12.49 -39.64
N GLN A 346 -7.91 11.76 -39.54
CA GLN A 346 -7.70 10.51 -40.27
C GLN A 346 -7.82 9.29 -39.34
N ILE A 347 -8.31 8.19 -39.91
CA ILE A 347 -8.26 6.87 -39.26
C ILE A 347 -7.01 6.16 -39.77
N THR A 348 -6.00 6.05 -38.91
CA THR A 348 -4.78 5.29 -39.23
C THR A 348 -4.91 3.86 -38.72
N VAL A 349 -4.72 2.88 -39.61
CA VAL A 349 -4.80 1.46 -39.26
C VAL A 349 -3.40 0.83 -39.29
N LEU A 350 -2.95 0.33 -38.14
CA LEU A 350 -1.69 -0.41 -38.04
C LEU A 350 -1.92 -1.90 -38.31
N LEU A 351 -1.68 -2.34 -39.54
CA LEU A 351 -1.86 -3.72 -39.98
C LEU A 351 -0.51 -4.46 -40.07
N GLY A 352 -0.52 -5.78 -39.81
CA GLY A 352 0.65 -6.64 -39.93
C GLY A 352 0.42 -8.00 -39.29
N HIS A 353 1.30 -8.97 -39.53
CA HIS A 353 1.19 -10.31 -38.96
C HIS A 353 1.38 -10.33 -37.42
N ASN A 354 0.99 -11.42 -36.77
CA ASN A 354 1.24 -11.61 -35.34
C ASN A 354 2.75 -11.62 -35.07
N GLY A 355 3.18 -10.90 -34.03
CA GLY A 355 4.61 -10.74 -33.71
C GLY A 355 5.33 -9.62 -34.48
N ALA A 356 4.69 -8.89 -35.39
CA ALA A 356 5.28 -7.75 -36.11
C ALA A 356 5.58 -6.51 -35.22
N GLY A 357 5.30 -6.56 -33.91
CA GLY A 357 5.54 -5.44 -33.00
C GLY A 357 4.38 -4.45 -32.83
N LYS A 358 3.22 -4.66 -33.48
CA LYS A 358 2.05 -3.75 -33.40
C LYS A 358 1.64 -3.38 -31.98
N THR A 359 1.36 -4.39 -31.15
CA THR A 359 0.98 -4.20 -29.74
C THR A 359 2.09 -3.52 -28.94
N THR A 360 3.36 -3.76 -29.30
CA THR A 360 4.51 -3.10 -28.67
C THR A 360 4.59 -1.63 -29.04
N THR A 361 4.34 -1.27 -30.31
CA THR A 361 4.25 0.13 -30.76
C THR A 361 3.11 0.86 -30.05
N MET A 362 1.93 0.25 -29.97
CA MET A 362 0.79 0.81 -29.23
C MET A 362 1.10 0.99 -27.75
N SER A 363 1.73 -0.01 -27.11
CA SER A 363 2.12 0.07 -25.69
C SER A 363 3.17 1.14 -25.40
N MET A 364 4.01 1.48 -26.39
CA MET A 364 4.94 2.60 -26.27
C MET A 364 4.21 3.94 -26.36
N LEU A 365 3.25 4.07 -27.28
CA LEU A 365 2.45 5.29 -27.45
C LEU A 365 1.57 5.57 -26.23
N THR A 366 1.04 4.53 -25.59
CA THR A 366 0.22 4.66 -24.37
C THR A 366 1.06 4.77 -23.09
N GLY A 367 2.38 4.71 -23.19
CA GLY A 367 3.31 4.84 -22.05
C GLY A 367 3.32 3.65 -21.08
N LEU A 368 2.79 2.48 -21.49
CA LEU A 368 2.97 1.22 -20.74
C LEU A 368 4.43 0.75 -20.78
N ILE A 369 5.10 1.01 -21.90
CA ILE A 369 6.45 0.54 -22.17
C ILE A 369 7.29 1.71 -22.64
N THR A 370 8.42 1.99 -21.99
CA THR A 370 9.33 3.03 -22.47
C THR A 370 10.05 2.59 -23.74
N PRO A 371 10.20 3.47 -24.75
CA PRO A 371 11.04 3.21 -25.91
C PRO A 371 12.50 2.96 -25.51
N SER A 372 13.19 2.06 -26.20
CA SER A 372 14.63 1.83 -26.03
C SER A 372 15.47 2.90 -26.73
N LYS A 373 15.04 3.33 -27.93
CA LYS A 373 15.60 4.47 -28.68
C LYS A 373 14.47 5.22 -29.40
N GLY A 374 14.74 6.45 -29.80
CA GLY A 374 13.76 7.33 -30.44
C GLY A 374 12.76 7.93 -29.44
N THR A 375 11.75 8.60 -29.99
CA THR A 375 10.65 9.19 -29.22
C THR A 375 9.35 9.24 -30.04
N ALA A 376 8.23 9.52 -29.38
CA ALA A 376 6.98 9.87 -30.02
C ALA A 376 6.44 11.18 -29.42
N ARG A 377 5.81 12.00 -30.25
CA ARG A 377 5.10 13.22 -29.82
C ARG A 377 3.62 13.06 -30.10
N ILE A 378 2.78 13.33 -29.10
CA ILE A 378 1.31 13.34 -29.23
C ILE A 378 0.83 14.74 -28.88
N TYR A 379 0.21 15.44 -29.82
CA TYR A 379 -0.21 16.85 -29.67
C TYR A 379 0.89 17.77 -29.13
N GLY A 380 2.13 17.55 -29.57
CA GLY A 380 3.30 18.36 -29.15
C GLY A 380 3.99 17.87 -27.87
N PHE A 381 3.38 16.97 -27.09
CA PHE A 381 3.97 16.43 -25.86
C PHE A 381 4.80 15.17 -26.15
N ASP A 382 6.00 15.09 -25.59
CA ASP A 382 6.90 13.93 -25.74
C ASP A 382 6.51 12.78 -24.76
N ILE A 383 6.34 11.55 -25.27
CA ILE A 383 5.93 10.39 -24.44
C ILE A 383 6.94 9.99 -23.36
N ARG A 384 8.21 10.39 -23.47
CA ARG A 384 9.27 10.07 -22.49
C ARG A 384 9.30 11.06 -21.34
N HIS A 385 8.96 12.31 -21.61
CA HIS A 385 9.17 13.42 -20.67
C HIS A 385 7.85 14.04 -20.18
N GLU A 386 6.79 14.03 -21.01
CA GLU A 386 5.55 14.79 -20.79
C GLU A 386 4.31 13.89 -20.85
N MET A 387 4.43 12.67 -20.31
CA MET A 387 3.35 11.67 -20.38
C MET A 387 2.03 12.17 -19.77
N THR A 388 2.07 13.04 -18.76
CA THR A 388 0.84 13.61 -18.16
C THR A 388 0.05 14.43 -19.19
N GLY A 389 0.72 15.27 -19.99
CA GLY A 389 0.08 16.06 -21.05
C GLY A 389 -0.43 15.19 -22.20
N VAL A 390 0.34 14.16 -22.57
CA VAL A 390 -0.08 13.13 -23.54
C VAL A 390 -1.41 12.49 -23.08
N ARG A 391 -1.50 12.03 -21.82
CA ARG A 391 -2.66 11.31 -21.28
C ARG A 391 -3.94 12.16 -21.25
N THR A 392 -3.85 13.48 -21.02
CA THR A 392 -5.03 14.37 -21.05
C THR A 392 -5.64 14.46 -22.46
N SER A 393 -4.82 14.34 -23.51
CA SER A 393 -5.28 14.43 -24.90
C SER A 393 -5.59 13.08 -25.57
N LEU A 394 -5.29 11.98 -24.89
CA LEU A 394 -5.30 10.62 -25.43
C LEU A 394 -6.44 9.77 -24.87
N GLY A 395 -7.32 9.32 -25.74
CA GLY A 395 -8.27 8.24 -25.48
C GLY A 395 -7.63 6.88 -25.72
N LEU A 396 -7.85 5.92 -24.81
CA LEU A 396 -7.33 4.56 -24.96
C LEU A 396 -8.43 3.52 -24.76
N CYS A 397 -8.61 2.65 -25.74
CA CYS A 397 -9.35 1.39 -25.58
C CYS A 397 -8.33 0.24 -25.46
N PRO A 398 -8.08 -0.30 -24.27
CA PRO A 398 -7.16 -1.42 -24.11
C PRO A 398 -7.69 -2.69 -24.81
N GLN A 399 -6.81 -3.66 -25.10
CA GLN A 399 -7.21 -4.94 -25.70
C GLN A 399 -8.14 -5.76 -24.78
N HIS A 400 -7.91 -5.67 -23.46
CA HIS A 400 -8.78 -6.27 -22.45
C HIS A 400 -9.64 -5.17 -21.84
N ASP A 401 -10.95 -5.41 -21.75
CA ASP A 401 -11.90 -4.43 -21.21
C ASP A 401 -11.62 -4.19 -19.72
N VAL A 402 -11.24 -2.96 -19.37
CA VAL A 402 -11.02 -2.54 -17.98
C VAL A 402 -12.30 -1.89 -17.47
N LEU A 403 -13.23 -2.73 -17.04
CA LEU A 403 -14.54 -2.31 -16.58
C LEU A 403 -14.81 -2.81 -15.16
N PHE A 404 -15.48 -1.99 -14.35
CA PHE A 404 -15.90 -2.34 -12.99
C PHE A 404 -17.27 -3.07 -13.03
N PRO A 405 -17.36 -4.35 -12.65
CA PRO A 405 -18.59 -5.12 -12.83
C PRO A 405 -19.78 -4.60 -12.01
N GLU A 406 -19.53 -3.83 -10.95
CA GLU A 406 -20.54 -3.28 -10.04
C GLU A 406 -21.21 -2.00 -10.54
N LEU A 407 -20.52 -1.21 -11.35
CA LEU A 407 -21.03 0.08 -11.83
C LEU A 407 -21.97 -0.08 -13.03
N THR A 408 -22.88 0.87 -13.21
CA THR A 408 -23.72 0.96 -14.41
C THR A 408 -22.94 1.53 -15.61
N VAL A 409 -23.51 1.43 -16.81
CA VAL A 409 -22.95 2.05 -18.04
C VAL A 409 -22.81 3.57 -17.86
N GLN A 410 -23.84 4.22 -17.32
CA GLN A 410 -23.79 5.66 -17.04
C GLN A 410 -22.74 6.02 -16.00
N GLU A 411 -22.70 5.30 -14.88
CA GLU A 411 -21.71 5.55 -13.81
C GLU A 411 -20.28 5.36 -14.33
N HIS A 412 -20.06 4.38 -15.22
CA HIS A 412 -18.78 4.18 -15.90
C HIS A 412 -18.34 5.41 -16.69
N LEU A 413 -19.21 5.89 -17.58
CA LEU A 413 -18.90 7.03 -18.43
C LEU A 413 -18.69 8.29 -17.59
N GLN A 414 -19.51 8.53 -16.57
CA GLN A 414 -19.34 9.64 -15.64
C GLN A 414 -18.02 9.54 -14.83
N PHE A 415 -17.63 8.33 -14.43
CA PHE A 415 -16.36 8.09 -13.72
C PHE A 415 -15.17 8.45 -14.60
N PHE A 416 -15.11 7.93 -15.83
CA PHE A 416 -14.01 8.18 -16.76
C PHE A 416 -13.98 9.61 -17.30
N TYR A 417 -15.14 10.26 -17.43
CA TYR A 417 -15.25 11.70 -17.74
C TYR A 417 -14.51 12.53 -16.69
N LYS A 418 -14.81 12.30 -15.40
CA LYS A 418 -14.14 12.99 -14.30
C LYS A 418 -12.66 12.63 -14.20
N LEU A 419 -12.30 11.37 -14.48
CA LEU A 419 -10.91 10.93 -14.42
C LEU A 419 -10.01 11.65 -15.43
N LYS A 420 -10.53 11.96 -16.62
CA LYS A 420 -9.82 12.72 -17.65
C LYS A 420 -9.70 14.22 -17.35
N GLY A 421 -10.32 14.71 -16.27
CA GLY A 421 -10.23 16.11 -15.85
C GLY A 421 -11.09 17.07 -16.65
N ALA A 422 -12.14 16.59 -17.32
CA ALA A 422 -13.09 17.43 -18.06
C ALA A 422 -14.01 18.23 -17.11
N ASP A 423 -14.43 19.42 -17.53
CA ASP A 423 -15.25 20.32 -16.72
C ASP A 423 -16.64 19.73 -16.43
N SER A 424 -17.11 19.86 -15.20
CA SER A 424 -18.33 19.18 -14.74
C SER A 424 -19.61 19.71 -15.40
N GLY A 425 -19.58 20.91 -15.98
CA GLY A 425 -20.73 21.55 -16.61
C GLY A 425 -21.28 20.83 -17.85
N GLY A 426 -20.44 20.07 -18.57
CA GLY A 426 -20.83 19.35 -19.79
C GLY A 426 -21.02 17.84 -19.64
N ARG A 427 -20.80 17.30 -18.43
CA ARG A 427 -20.70 15.85 -18.20
C ARG A 427 -21.92 15.09 -18.70
N ASP A 428 -23.11 15.46 -18.24
CA ASP A 428 -24.30 14.66 -18.52
C ASP A 428 -24.73 14.75 -19.99
N TYR A 429 -24.44 15.87 -20.65
CA TYR A 429 -24.62 16.02 -22.09
C TYR A 429 -23.68 15.10 -22.88
N GLU A 430 -22.38 15.12 -22.60
CA GLU A 430 -21.40 14.29 -23.31
C GLU A 430 -21.61 12.79 -23.02
N VAL A 431 -21.98 12.43 -21.79
CA VAL A 431 -22.35 11.05 -21.44
C VAL A 431 -23.56 10.60 -22.27
N ASN A 432 -24.60 11.44 -22.40
CA ASN A 432 -25.77 11.11 -23.22
C ASN A 432 -25.39 10.90 -24.69
N GLN A 433 -24.58 11.80 -25.25
CA GLN A 433 -24.09 11.68 -26.63
C GLN A 433 -23.31 10.39 -26.86
N VAL A 434 -22.41 10.02 -25.94
CA VAL A 434 -21.63 8.79 -26.06
C VAL A 434 -22.53 7.54 -25.95
N VAL A 435 -23.53 7.54 -25.06
CA VAL A 435 -24.48 6.42 -24.94
C VAL A 435 -25.28 6.24 -26.24
N GLU A 436 -25.75 7.34 -26.82
CA GLU A 436 -26.48 7.35 -28.09
C GLU A 436 -25.61 6.85 -29.26
N MET A 437 -24.36 7.34 -29.37
CA MET A 437 -23.39 6.90 -30.39
C MET A 437 -23.08 5.40 -30.30
N LEU A 438 -23.10 4.81 -29.11
CA LEU A 438 -22.88 3.37 -28.91
C LEU A 438 -24.15 2.54 -29.10
N SER A 439 -25.31 3.20 -29.23
CA SER A 439 -26.65 2.60 -29.21
C SER A 439 -26.86 1.75 -27.96
N MET A 440 -26.63 2.34 -26.79
CA MET A 440 -26.72 1.68 -25.48
C MET A 440 -27.79 2.28 -24.55
N ASP A 441 -28.71 3.07 -25.07
CA ASP A 441 -29.76 3.77 -24.30
C ASP A 441 -30.58 2.82 -23.41
N ASP A 442 -31.04 1.69 -23.95
CA ASP A 442 -31.82 0.67 -23.22
C ASP A 442 -31.05 0.01 -22.06
N LYS A 443 -29.73 0.19 -22.02
CA LYS A 443 -28.81 -0.49 -21.11
C LYS A 443 -27.98 0.48 -20.28
N ARG A 444 -28.35 1.76 -20.31
CA ARG A 444 -27.74 2.85 -19.55
C ARG A 444 -27.62 2.57 -18.05
N ASP A 445 -28.70 2.05 -17.45
CA ASP A 445 -28.77 1.76 -16.01
C ASP A 445 -28.44 0.29 -15.69
N SER A 446 -28.08 -0.50 -16.71
CA SER A 446 -27.65 -1.88 -16.50
C SER A 446 -26.23 -1.93 -15.96
N ARG A 447 -25.97 -2.83 -15.01
CA ARG A 447 -24.62 -3.06 -14.49
C ARG A 447 -23.74 -3.70 -15.55
N VAL A 448 -22.45 -3.38 -15.56
CA VAL A 448 -21.48 -3.97 -16.49
C VAL A 448 -21.46 -5.50 -16.42
N SER A 449 -21.66 -6.08 -15.23
CA SER A 449 -21.76 -7.54 -15.04
C SER A 449 -22.86 -8.21 -15.89
N GLN A 450 -23.93 -7.48 -16.23
CA GLN A 450 -25.07 -7.97 -17.01
C GLN A 450 -24.92 -7.77 -18.53
N LEU A 451 -23.86 -7.08 -18.97
CA LEU A 451 -23.63 -6.81 -20.39
C LEU A 451 -23.02 -8.01 -21.10
N SER A 452 -23.39 -8.20 -22.37
CA SER A 452 -22.72 -9.16 -23.26
C SER A 452 -21.27 -8.71 -23.52
N ALA A 453 -20.41 -9.65 -23.97
CA ALA A 453 -19.02 -9.32 -24.29
C ALA A 453 -18.90 -8.21 -25.36
N GLY A 454 -19.77 -8.22 -26.37
CA GLY A 454 -19.79 -7.17 -27.40
C GLY A 454 -20.19 -5.79 -26.84
N MET A 455 -21.13 -5.75 -25.89
CA MET A 455 -21.55 -4.51 -25.23
C MET A 455 -20.49 -3.97 -24.28
N LYS A 456 -19.75 -4.85 -23.60
CA LYS A 456 -18.57 -4.47 -22.82
C LYS A 456 -17.52 -3.82 -23.71
N ARG A 457 -17.26 -4.40 -24.90
CA ARG A 457 -16.34 -3.80 -25.86
C ARG A 457 -16.81 -2.43 -26.37
N LYS A 458 -18.12 -2.27 -26.65
CA LYS A 458 -18.70 -0.97 -27.01
C LYS A 458 -18.48 0.07 -25.90
N LEU A 459 -18.74 -0.30 -24.64
CA LEU A 459 -18.49 0.56 -23.49
C LEU A 459 -17.01 0.97 -23.38
N SER A 460 -16.07 0.04 -23.58
CA SER A 460 -14.63 0.35 -23.61
C SER A 460 -14.27 1.38 -24.70
N VAL A 461 -14.90 1.29 -25.88
CA VAL A 461 -14.74 2.31 -26.93
C VAL A 461 -15.33 3.65 -26.49
N GLY A 462 -16.49 3.65 -25.83
CA GLY A 462 -17.08 4.85 -25.22
C GLY A 462 -16.15 5.56 -24.23
N ILE A 463 -15.49 4.79 -23.37
CA ILE A 463 -14.51 5.29 -22.40
C ILE A 463 -13.29 5.92 -23.11
N ALA A 464 -12.89 5.38 -24.26
CA ALA A 464 -11.82 5.98 -25.05
C ALA A 464 -12.25 7.35 -25.62
N LEU A 465 -13.50 7.49 -26.06
CA LEU A 465 -14.00 8.69 -26.74
C LEU A 465 -14.42 9.83 -25.80
N ILE A 466 -14.88 9.51 -24.58
CA ILE A 466 -15.37 10.50 -23.61
C ILE A 466 -14.26 11.40 -23.04
N GLY A 467 -14.59 12.60 -22.56
CA GLY A 467 -13.69 13.54 -21.90
C GLY A 467 -12.81 14.34 -22.86
N GLY A 468 -13.32 14.66 -24.05
CA GLY A 468 -12.63 15.54 -25.01
C GLY A 468 -11.31 14.98 -25.57
N SER A 469 -11.22 13.67 -25.76
CA SER A 469 -10.01 13.02 -26.28
C SER A 469 -9.76 13.45 -27.74
N LYS A 470 -8.59 14.03 -28.00
CA LYS A 470 -8.25 14.57 -29.33
C LYS A 470 -7.65 13.53 -30.28
N VAL A 471 -7.05 12.47 -29.71
CA VAL A 471 -6.58 11.28 -30.41
C VAL A 471 -7.05 10.08 -29.61
N SER A 472 -7.57 9.06 -30.28
CA SER A 472 -8.02 7.82 -29.65
C SER A 472 -7.28 6.63 -30.25
N ILE A 473 -6.65 5.83 -29.39
CA ILE A 473 -5.98 4.58 -29.73
C ILE A 473 -6.92 3.44 -29.33
N ILE A 474 -7.39 2.65 -30.31
CA ILE A 474 -8.44 1.62 -30.12
C ILE A 474 -7.92 0.20 -30.29
#